data_AF-A0A258BR47-F1
#
_entry.id   AF-A0A258BR47-F1
#
_cell.length_a   1.000
_cell.length_b   1.000
_cell.length_c   1.000
_cell.angle_alpha   90.00
_cell.angle_beta   90.00
_cell.angle_gamma   90.00
#
_symmetry.space_group_name_H-M   'P 1'
#
loop_
_entity.id
_entity.type
_entity.pdbx_description
1 polymer ?
#
loop_
_entity_poly.entity_id
_entity_poly.type
_entity_poly.pdbx_seq_one_letter_code
_entity_poly.pdbx_strand_id
1 'polypeptide(L)'
;MDQGEGLNTLGKKLAATRRRLTLLAMGRAGWPAFVFAAVFLAIALAGVFDRLSSFLAAAILPVLILAGLGLLWMSWRRYQPPTEADVIRALDRQSELRPVSSLTDRPADASAAPASLWRAHRARLMAEIGNLRLPCLGAEWAALDPYRLRYVLPVGVIALALIAGPAAPGRILRALSPDLGALAGADKMVVEAWVTPPEYTGRAPIFLQAGMKEVRVPAGSEVTLRTQAPSAPKLILRGDKRKTLRFAKTPEGAFEAR
;
A
#
# COMPACT_ATOMS: atom_id res chain seq x y z
N MET A 1 16.24 41.52 -22.97
CA MET A 1 16.36 40.08 -22.71
C MET A 1 17.33 39.52 -23.71
N ASP A 2 18.47 39.03 -23.23
CA ASP A 2 19.43 38.36 -24.08
C ASP A 2 18.83 37.04 -24.59
N GLN A 3 19.13 36.61 -25.83
CA GLN A 3 18.50 35.41 -26.41
C GLN A 3 18.70 34.16 -25.54
N GLY A 4 19.82 34.09 -24.80
CA GLY A 4 20.11 33.01 -23.85
C GLY A 4 19.22 32.99 -22.59
N GLU A 5 18.77 34.14 -22.10
CA GLU A 5 17.87 34.20 -20.93
C GLU A 5 16.45 33.73 -21.27
N GLY A 6 15.96 34.08 -22.45
CA GLY A 6 14.65 33.62 -22.95
C GLY A 6 14.57 32.10 -23.07
N LEU A 7 15.62 31.46 -23.58
CA LEU A 7 15.69 30.01 -23.72
C LEU A 7 15.77 29.28 -22.36
N ASN A 8 16.52 29.83 -21.41
CA ASN A 8 16.61 29.26 -20.06
C ASN A 8 15.28 29.36 -19.28
N THR A 9 14.57 30.47 -19.41
CA THR A 9 13.24 30.62 -18.80
C THR A 9 12.22 29.68 -19.43
N LEU A 10 12.27 29.49 -20.75
CA LEU A 10 11.45 28.50 -21.46
C LEU A 10 11.72 27.07 -20.98
N GLY A 11 12.98 26.67 -20.86
CA GLY A 11 13.35 25.34 -20.35
C GLY A 11 12.82 25.07 -18.94
N LYS A 12 12.90 26.06 -18.03
CA LYS A 12 12.30 25.98 -16.69
C LYS A 12 10.78 25.81 -16.75
N LYS A 13 10.10 26.57 -17.61
CA LYS A 13 8.64 26.48 -17.81
C LYS A 13 8.23 25.12 -18.38
N LEU A 14 8.96 24.59 -19.36
CA LEU A 14 8.72 23.25 -19.92
C LEU A 14 8.90 22.16 -18.86
N ALA A 15 9.98 22.20 -18.08
CA ALA A 15 10.23 21.24 -17.00
C ALA A 15 9.12 21.29 -15.93
N ALA A 16 8.68 22.48 -15.55
CA ALA A 16 7.60 22.65 -14.58
C ALA A 16 6.24 22.20 -15.13
N THR A 17 5.93 22.46 -16.40
CA THR A 17 4.72 21.94 -17.07
C THR A 17 4.75 20.42 -17.14
N ARG A 18 5.89 19.83 -17.52
CA ARG A 18 6.08 18.37 -17.52
C ARG A 18 5.82 17.79 -16.14
N ARG A 19 6.37 18.37 -15.08
CA ARG A 19 6.10 17.96 -13.68
C ARG A 19 4.62 17.97 -13.34
N ARG A 20 3.88 19.03 -13.73
CA ARG A 20 2.44 19.13 -13.48
C ARG A 20 1.65 18.05 -14.23
N LEU A 21 1.98 17.82 -15.50
CA LEU A 21 1.33 16.77 -16.31
C LEU A 21 1.69 15.36 -15.78
N THR A 22 2.92 15.12 -15.33
CA THR A 22 3.29 13.85 -14.71
C THR A 22 2.52 13.60 -13.43
N LEU A 23 2.32 14.64 -12.60
CA LEU A 23 1.52 14.52 -11.37
C LEU A 23 0.05 14.21 -11.67
N LEU A 24 -0.51 14.83 -12.70
CA LEU A 24 -1.87 14.54 -13.15
C LEU A 24 -2.00 13.12 -13.70
N ALA A 25 -1.06 12.69 -14.55
CA ALA A 25 -1.05 11.34 -15.12
C ALA A 25 -0.91 10.27 -14.02
N MET A 26 -0.02 10.51 -13.05
CA MET A 26 0.16 9.64 -11.90
C MET A 26 -1.06 9.65 -10.98
N GLY A 27 -1.68 10.82 -10.77
CA GLY A 27 -2.95 10.96 -10.06
C GLY A 27 -4.07 10.17 -10.72
N ARG A 28 -4.23 10.29 -12.04
CA ARG A 28 -5.25 9.58 -12.82
C ARG A 28 -5.08 8.07 -12.81
N ALA A 29 -3.85 7.60 -12.92
CA ALA A 29 -3.53 6.18 -12.89
C ALA A 29 -3.66 5.59 -11.48
N GLY A 30 -3.13 6.29 -10.48
CA GLY A 30 -3.07 5.87 -9.08
C GLY A 30 -4.35 6.12 -8.28
N TRP A 31 -5.33 6.84 -8.82
CA TRP A 31 -6.55 7.21 -8.10
C TRP A 31 -7.28 6.03 -7.45
N PRO A 32 -7.56 4.91 -8.15
CA PRO A 32 -8.25 3.78 -7.53
C PRO A 32 -7.44 3.13 -6.41
N ALA A 33 -6.12 3.01 -6.59
CA ALA A 33 -5.22 2.44 -5.58
C ALA A 33 -5.11 3.34 -4.34
N PHE A 34 -5.06 4.66 -4.53
CA PHE A 34 -5.07 5.65 -3.45
C PHE A 34 -6.36 5.58 -2.63
N VAL A 35 -7.52 5.57 -3.30
CA VAL A 35 -8.82 5.46 -2.62
C VAL A 35 -8.91 4.15 -1.84
N PHE A 36 -8.53 3.02 -2.46
CA PHE A 36 -8.51 1.73 -1.81
C PHE A 36 -7.62 1.71 -0.57
N ALA A 37 -6.38 2.21 -0.69
CA ALA A 37 -5.43 2.25 0.42
C ALA A 37 -5.94 3.13 1.58
N ALA A 38 -6.51 4.30 1.26
CA ALA A 38 -7.05 5.19 2.28
C ALA A 38 -8.27 4.60 2.98
N VAL A 39 -9.18 3.97 2.23
CA VAL A 39 -10.36 3.29 2.81
C VAL A 39 -9.94 2.10 3.66
N PHE A 40 -9.01 1.26 3.18
CA PHE A 40 -8.45 0.15 3.94
C PHE A 40 -7.85 0.65 5.27
N LEU A 41 -7.03 1.69 5.22
CA LEU A 41 -6.40 2.26 6.40
C LEU A 41 -7.43 2.87 7.37
N ALA A 42 -8.47 3.52 6.85
CA ALA A 42 -9.58 4.02 7.67
C ALA A 42 -10.32 2.87 8.38
N ILE A 43 -10.65 1.79 7.68
CA ILE A 43 -11.29 0.59 8.25
C ILE A 43 -10.40 -0.06 9.31
N ALA A 44 -9.09 -0.16 9.03
CA ALA A 44 -8.10 -0.69 9.98
C ALA A 44 -8.04 0.16 11.25
N LEU A 45 -7.88 1.47 11.11
CA LEU A 45 -7.80 2.41 12.24
C LEU A 45 -9.10 2.49 13.04
N ALA A 46 -10.25 2.36 12.38
CA ALA A 46 -11.56 2.27 13.04
C ALA A 46 -11.71 1.01 13.92
N GLY A 47 -10.81 0.03 13.78
CA GLY A 47 -10.84 -1.22 14.57
C GLY A 47 -11.90 -2.20 14.09
N VAL A 48 -12.30 -2.13 12.81
CA VAL A 48 -13.27 -3.09 12.25
C VAL A 48 -12.73 -4.52 12.34
N PHE A 49 -11.44 -4.71 12.07
CA PHE A 49 -10.78 -6.01 12.17
C PHE A 49 -10.71 -6.56 13.61
N ASP A 50 -10.74 -5.70 14.63
CA ASP A 50 -10.79 -6.14 16.03
C ASP A 50 -12.14 -6.76 16.40
N ARG A 51 -13.20 -6.47 15.64
CA ARG A 51 -14.56 -6.99 15.85
C ARG A 51 -14.86 -8.23 15.01
N LEU A 52 -14.02 -8.55 14.02
CA LEU A 52 -14.18 -9.73 13.18
C LEU A 52 -13.69 -10.97 13.92
N SER A 53 -14.32 -12.12 13.67
CA SER A 53 -13.75 -13.40 14.10
C SER A 53 -12.42 -13.64 13.39
N SER A 54 -11.49 -14.36 14.03
CA SER A 54 -10.16 -14.64 13.46
C SER A 54 -10.27 -15.33 12.10
N PHE A 55 -11.26 -16.22 11.92
CA PHE A 55 -11.56 -16.84 10.63
C PHE A 55 -11.93 -15.82 9.55
N LEU A 56 -12.84 -14.89 9.84
CA LEU A 56 -13.31 -13.92 8.85
C LEU A 56 -12.23 -12.88 8.51
N ALA A 57 -11.47 -12.45 9.52
CA ALA A 57 -10.30 -11.59 9.32
C ALA A 57 -9.22 -12.27 8.46
N ALA A 58 -8.95 -13.55 8.69
CA ALA A 58 -7.99 -14.31 7.90
C ALA A 58 -8.49 -14.60 6.48
N ALA A 59 -9.81 -14.81 6.29
CA ALA A 59 -10.41 -15.06 4.98
C ALA A 59 -10.48 -13.80 4.11
N ILE A 60 -10.71 -12.62 4.69
CA ILE A 60 -10.84 -11.37 3.93
C ILE A 60 -9.48 -10.80 3.49
N LEU A 61 -8.42 -11.07 4.25
CA LEU A 61 -7.07 -10.59 3.95
C LEU A 61 -6.56 -10.95 2.55
N PRO A 62 -6.57 -12.22 2.09
CA PRO A 62 -6.10 -12.54 0.75
C PRO A 62 -6.90 -11.82 -0.34
N VAL A 63 -8.21 -11.63 -0.13
CA VAL A 63 -9.07 -10.87 -1.06
C VAL A 63 -8.62 -9.41 -1.12
N LEU A 64 -8.35 -8.78 0.03
CA LEU A 64 -7.87 -7.40 0.09
C LEU A 64 -6.46 -7.26 -0.52
N ILE A 65 -5.57 -8.22 -0.31
CA ILE A 65 -4.22 -8.23 -0.90
C ILE A 65 -4.33 -8.36 -2.42
N LEU A 66 -5.12 -9.30 -2.93
CA LEU A 66 -5.33 -9.50 -4.37
C LEU A 66 -5.99 -8.27 -5.02
N ALA A 67 -6.98 -7.68 -4.35
CA ALA A 67 -7.60 -6.43 -4.81
C ALA A 67 -6.58 -5.29 -4.85
N GLY A 68 -5.77 -5.13 -3.79
CA GLY A 68 -4.71 -4.13 -3.73
C GLY A 68 -3.66 -4.30 -4.84
N LEU A 69 -3.14 -5.52 -5.02
CA LEU A 69 -2.22 -5.85 -6.11
C LEU A 69 -2.84 -5.62 -7.48
N GLY A 70 -4.10 -6.03 -7.68
CA GLY A 70 -4.83 -5.82 -8.93
C GLY A 70 -4.99 -4.34 -9.27
N LEU A 71 -5.33 -3.50 -8.28
CA LEU A 71 -5.44 -2.06 -8.45
C LEU A 71 -4.08 -1.40 -8.71
N LEU A 72 -3.01 -1.83 -8.04
CA LEU A 72 -1.65 -1.36 -8.29
C LEU A 72 -1.18 -1.73 -9.70
N TRP A 73 -1.44 -2.96 -10.13
CA TRP A 73 -1.12 -3.42 -11.47
C TRP A 73 -1.91 -2.68 -12.55
N MET A 74 -3.20 -2.44 -12.30
CA MET A 74 -4.03 -1.63 -13.20
C MET A 74 -3.54 -0.19 -13.26
N SER A 75 -3.16 0.40 -12.12
CA SER A 75 -2.55 1.73 -12.05
C SER A 75 -1.26 1.78 -12.88
N TRP A 76 -0.37 0.81 -12.73
CA TRP A 76 0.85 0.72 -13.55
C TRP A 76 0.51 0.65 -15.03
N ARG A 77 -0.43 -0.23 -15.43
CA ARG A 77 -0.82 -0.40 -16.84
C ARG A 77 -1.48 0.83 -17.45
N ARG A 78 -2.20 1.62 -16.64
CA ARG A 78 -2.88 2.85 -17.07
C ARG A 78 -1.97 4.07 -17.05
N TYR A 79 -0.80 3.98 -16.42
CA TYR A 79 0.15 5.08 -16.38
C TYR A 79 0.74 5.32 -17.77
N GLN A 80 0.43 6.49 -18.33
CA GLN A 80 1.01 6.98 -19.56
C GLN A 80 1.84 8.23 -19.23
N PRO A 81 3.17 8.18 -19.37
CA PRO A 81 3.99 9.37 -19.14
C PRO A 81 3.64 10.43 -20.19
N PRO A 82 3.58 11.72 -19.80
CA PRO A 82 3.28 12.79 -20.74
C PRO A 82 4.38 12.92 -21.80
N THR A 83 3.95 13.06 -23.06
CA THR A 83 4.85 13.23 -24.20
C THR A 83 5.34 14.68 -24.28
N GLU A 84 6.48 14.92 -24.91
CA GLU A 84 6.97 16.29 -25.16
C GLU A 84 5.94 17.14 -25.93
N ALA A 85 5.24 16.54 -26.90
CA ALA A 85 4.15 17.16 -27.62
C ALA A 85 2.99 17.60 -26.71
N ASP A 86 2.69 16.87 -25.63
CA ASP A 86 1.63 17.23 -24.69
C ASP A 86 2.04 18.42 -23.82
N VAL A 87 3.31 18.46 -23.41
CA VAL A 87 3.90 19.57 -22.66
C VAL A 87 3.88 20.86 -23.49
N ILE A 88 4.31 20.77 -24.75
CA ILE A 88 4.31 21.90 -25.70
C ILE A 88 2.87 22.37 -25.93
N ARG A 89 1.96 21.45 -26.25
CA ARG A 89 0.53 21.76 -26.48
C ARG A 89 -0.12 22.43 -25.28
N ALA A 90 0.18 21.97 -24.05
CA ALA A 90 -0.37 22.57 -22.83
C ALA A 90 0.13 24.01 -22.61
N LEU A 91 1.38 24.30 -23.00
CA LEU A 91 1.95 25.63 -22.88
C LEU A 91 1.44 26.56 -23.99
N ASP A 92 1.33 26.07 -25.22
CA ASP A 92 0.85 26.81 -26.38
C ASP A 92 -0.66 27.08 -26.37
N ARG A 93 -1.47 26.31 -25.62
CA ARG A 93 -2.92 26.54 -25.49
C ARG A 93 -3.28 27.92 -24.91
N GLN A 94 -2.32 28.61 -24.30
CA GLN A 94 -2.50 29.92 -23.68
C GLN A 94 -2.38 31.09 -24.67
N SER A 95 -1.80 30.87 -25.85
CA SER A 95 -1.53 31.91 -26.84
C SER A 95 -1.92 31.44 -28.24
N GLU A 96 -2.63 32.28 -28.99
CA GLU A 96 -3.00 31.98 -30.37
C GLU A 96 -1.78 31.79 -31.28
N LEU A 97 -0.66 32.43 -30.94
CA LEU A 97 0.60 32.38 -31.68
C LEU A 97 1.37 31.07 -31.49
N ARG A 98 0.95 30.21 -30.55
CA ARG A 98 1.59 28.92 -30.23
C ARG A 98 3.13 29.02 -30.18
N PRO A 99 3.67 29.88 -29.32
CA PRO A 99 5.04 30.36 -29.43
C PRO A 99 6.10 29.25 -29.37
N VAL A 100 5.85 28.15 -28.66
CA VAL A 100 6.82 27.05 -28.55
C VAL A 100 6.86 26.21 -29.83
N SER A 101 5.69 25.86 -30.38
CA SER A 101 5.60 25.17 -31.68
C SER A 101 6.18 26.04 -32.80
N SER A 102 5.79 27.32 -32.85
CA SER A 102 6.17 28.27 -33.90
C SER A 102 7.67 28.60 -33.93
N LEU A 103 8.39 28.44 -32.82
CA LEU A 103 9.85 28.60 -32.80
C LEU A 103 10.62 27.42 -33.39
N THR A 104 9.99 26.26 -33.42
CA THR A 104 10.58 25.06 -34.03
C THR A 104 10.40 25.07 -35.55
N ASP A 105 9.52 25.94 -36.06
CA ASP A 105 9.25 26.10 -37.48
C ASP A 105 10.42 26.80 -38.21
N ARG A 106 10.50 26.56 -39.52
CA ARG A 106 11.53 27.14 -40.39
C ARG A 106 10.88 27.87 -41.57
N PRO A 107 11.40 29.06 -41.94
CA PRO A 107 10.88 29.78 -43.09
C PRO A 107 11.05 28.94 -44.36
N ALA A 108 10.02 28.92 -45.21
CA ALA A 108 10.04 28.16 -46.46
C ALA A 108 11.00 28.75 -47.51
N ASP A 109 11.24 30.07 -47.45
CA ASP A 109 12.21 30.78 -48.29
C ASP A 109 13.21 31.54 -47.41
N ALA A 110 14.50 31.36 -47.71
CA ALA A 110 15.62 31.98 -46.99
C ALA A 110 16.09 33.31 -47.62
N SER A 111 15.38 33.82 -48.63
CA SER A 111 15.70 35.10 -49.26
C SER A 111 15.65 36.28 -48.26
N ALA A 112 16.41 37.35 -48.55
CA ALA A 112 16.70 38.41 -47.57
C ALA A 112 15.44 39.14 -47.05
N ALA A 113 14.42 39.32 -47.90
CA ALA A 113 13.17 39.99 -47.52
C ALA A 113 12.32 39.13 -46.55
N PRO A 114 11.94 37.87 -46.85
CA PRO A 114 11.31 36.94 -45.90
C PRO A 114 12.11 36.72 -44.62
N ALA A 115 13.45 36.67 -44.70
CA ALA A 115 14.30 36.50 -43.53
C ALA A 115 14.19 37.66 -42.53
N SER A 116 13.93 38.89 -43.00
CA SER A 116 13.71 40.06 -42.13
C SER A 116 12.38 39.98 -41.38
N LEU A 117 11.31 39.57 -42.06
CA LEU A 117 9.99 39.35 -41.47
C LEU A 117 10.02 38.22 -40.45
N TRP A 118 10.73 37.13 -40.76
CA TRP A 118 10.93 36.02 -39.83
C TRP A 118 11.66 36.44 -38.55
N ARG A 119 12.70 37.28 -38.66
CA ARG A 119 13.38 37.83 -37.47
C ARG A 119 12.44 38.67 -36.61
N ALA A 120 11.61 39.51 -37.22
CA ALA A 120 10.61 40.30 -36.50
C ALA A 120 9.54 39.40 -35.84
N HIS A 121 9.08 38.35 -36.53
CA HIS A 121 8.15 37.37 -35.97
C HIS A 121 8.76 36.62 -34.77
N ARG A 122 10.00 36.14 -34.88
CA ARG A 122 10.73 35.49 -33.79
C ARG A 122 10.90 36.40 -32.58
N ALA A 123 11.16 37.69 -32.78
CA ALA A 123 11.23 38.66 -31.69
C ALA A 123 9.89 38.80 -30.94
N ARG A 124 8.75 38.78 -31.66
CA ARG A 124 7.41 38.76 -31.06
C ARG A 124 7.16 37.47 -30.27
N LEU A 125 7.53 36.31 -30.82
CA LEU A 125 7.40 35.02 -30.13
C LEU A 125 8.23 34.97 -28.84
N MET A 126 9.44 35.53 -28.86
CA MET A 126 10.32 35.62 -27.68
C MET A 126 9.72 36.50 -26.58
N ALA A 127 9.15 37.65 -26.95
CA ALA A 127 8.45 38.51 -25.99
C ALA A 127 7.25 37.78 -25.35
N GLU A 128 6.52 37.01 -26.15
CA GLU A 128 5.37 36.23 -25.69
C GLU A 128 5.77 35.10 -24.72
N ILE A 129 6.91 34.44 -24.93
CA ILE A 129 7.43 33.41 -24.01
C ILE A 129 7.64 33.97 -22.61
N GLY A 130 8.10 35.22 -22.50
CA GLY A 130 8.25 35.89 -21.21
C GLY A 130 6.92 35.89 -20.43
N ASN A 131 5.82 36.15 -21.14
CA ASN A 131 4.47 36.29 -20.60
C ASN A 131 3.75 34.96 -20.35
N LEU A 132 4.21 33.84 -20.95
CA LEU A 132 3.59 32.52 -20.76
C LEU A 132 3.56 32.14 -19.27
N ARG A 133 2.39 31.72 -18.79
CA ARG A 133 2.23 31.21 -17.42
C ARG A 133 2.31 29.69 -17.41
N LEU A 134 2.49 29.12 -16.22
CA LEU A 134 2.38 27.68 -16.06
C LEU A 134 0.92 27.28 -16.28
N PRO A 135 0.63 26.22 -17.06
CA PRO A 135 -0.73 25.81 -17.34
C PRO A 135 -1.46 25.45 -16.04
N CYS A 136 -2.70 25.90 -15.94
CA CYS A 136 -3.60 25.58 -14.83
C CYS A 136 -4.33 24.28 -15.17
N LEU A 137 -4.01 23.20 -14.47
CA LEU A 137 -4.64 21.88 -14.64
C LEU A 137 -5.85 21.70 -13.68
N GLY A 138 -6.41 22.79 -13.17
CA GLY A 138 -7.46 22.76 -12.14
C GLY A 138 -8.72 22.03 -12.60
N ALA A 139 -9.16 22.26 -13.83
CA ALA A 139 -10.33 21.58 -14.41
C ALA A 139 -10.11 20.07 -14.58
N GLU A 140 -8.90 19.67 -14.98
CA GLU A 140 -8.53 18.25 -15.16
C GLU A 140 -8.48 17.53 -13.81
N TRP A 141 -7.97 18.19 -12.77
CA TRP A 141 -8.02 17.68 -11.40
C TRP A 141 -9.44 17.62 -10.85
N ALA A 142 -10.30 18.60 -11.15
CA ALA A 142 -11.70 18.59 -10.73
C ALA A 142 -12.52 17.50 -11.45
N ALA A 143 -12.21 17.20 -12.71
CA ALA A 143 -12.81 16.09 -13.44
C ALA A 143 -12.37 14.73 -12.90
N LEU A 144 -11.12 14.62 -12.42
CA LEU A 144 -10.62 13.39 -11.79
C LEU A 144 -11.24 13.17 -10.40
N ASP A 145 -11.39 14.23 -9.61
CA ASP A 145 -11.89 14.16 -8.23
C ASP A 145 -12.97 15.23 -7.96
N PRO A 146 -14.22 14.99 -8.41
CA PRO A 146 -15.32 15.94 -8.23
C PRO A 146 -15.65 16.21 -6.75
N TYR A 147 -15.49 15.20 -5.91
CA TYR A 147 -15.82 15.25 -4.48
C TYR A 147 -14.64 15.70 -3.60
N ARG A 148 -13.49 16.03 -4.20
CA ARG A 148 -12.27 16.44 -3.48
C ARG A 148 -11.80 15.39 -2.45
N LEU A 149 -12.04 14.11 -2.73
CA LEU A 149 -11.65 12.97 -1.89
C LEU A 149 -10.15 12.93 -1.62
N ARG A 150 -9.32 13.53 -2.49
CA ARG A 150 -7.87 13.63 -2.30
C ARG A 150 -7.48 14.38 -1.03
N TYR A 151 -8.36 15.25 -0.53
CA TYR A 151 -8.19 15.94 0.73
C TYR A 151 -8.97 15.28 1.86
N VAL A 152 -10.20 14.83 1.58
CA VAL A 152 -11.09 14.22 2.59
C VAL A 152 -10.50 12.91 3.12
N LEU A 153 -9.97 12.05 2.25
CA LEU A 153 -9.47 10.74 2.63
C LEU A 153 -8.24 10.82 3.57
N PRO A 154 -7.17 11.58 3.25
CA PRO A 154 -6.05 11.75 4.18
C PRO A 154 -6.48 12.36 5.51
N VAL A 155 -7.36 13.37 5.49
CA VAL A 155 -7.86 14.00 6.71
C VAL A 155 -8.63 13.00 7.56
N GLY A 156 -9.51 12.20 6.95
CA GLY A 156 -10.25 11.15 7.65
C GLY A 156 -9.35 10.07 8.25
N VAL A 157 -8.33 9.63 7.51
CA VAL A 157 -7.31 8.69 8.00
C VAL A 157 -6.56 9.27 9.19
N ILE A 158 -6.10 10.53 9.09
CA ILE A 158 -5.38 11.20 10.18
C ILE A 158 -6.30 11.35 11.40
N ALA A 159 -7.55 11.75 11.22
CA ALA A 159 -8.52 11.85 12.31
C ALA A 159 -8.73 10.50 13.01
N LEU A 160 -8.89 9.41 12.26
CA LEU A 160 -9.02 8.06 12.82
C LEU A 160 -7.75 7.59 13.52
N ALA A 161 -6.57 7.95 13.00
CA ALA A 161 -5.30 7.67 13.66
C ALA A 161 -5.18 8.39 15.00
N LEU A 162 -5.61 9.66 15.06
CA LEU A 162 -5.65 10.44 16.30
C LEU A 162 -6.66 9.86 17.30
N ILE A 163 -7.85 9.46 16.84
CA ILE A 163 -8.87 8.81 17.68
C ILE A 163 -8.37 7.46 18.22
N ALA A 164 -7.69 6.66 17.39
CA ALA A 164 -7.10 5.40 17.81
C ALA A 164 -5.91 5.57 18.76
N GLY A 165 -5.23 6.72 18.70
CA GLY A 165 -4.15 7.10 19.61
C GLY A 165 -3.03 6.04 19.65
N PRO A 166 -2.57 5.61 20.84
CA PRO A 166 -1.51 4.60 20.98
C PRO A 166 -1.85 3.22 20.38
N ALA A 167 -3.14 2.92 20.18
CA ALA A 167 -3.57 1.64 19.61
C ALA A 167 -3.48 1.59 18.08
N ALA A 168 -3.28 2.74 17.40
CA ALA A 168 -3.27 2.83 15.95
C ALA A 168 -2.29 1.86 15.26
N PRO A 169 -1.01 1.75 15.69
CA PRO A 169 -0.06 0.83 15.07
C PRO A 169 -0.50 -0.64 15.24
N GLY A 170 -1.02 -0.99 16.41
CA GLY A 170 -1.51 -2.33 16.71
C GLY A 170 -2.71 -2.73 15.84
N ARG A 171 -3.63 -1.79 15.59
CA ARG A 171 -4.78 -2.01 14.70
C ARG A 171 -4.38 -2.25 13.26
N ILE A 172 -3.43 -1.45 12.74
CA ILE A 172 -2.90 -1.65 11.38
C ILE A 172 -2.18 -2.99 11.28
N LEU A 173 -1.36 -3.34 12.28
CA LEU A 173 -0.62 -4.60 12.27
C LEU A 173 -1.55 -5.82 12.28
N ARG A 174 -2.63 -5.78 13.07
CA ARG A 174 -3.67 -6.84 13.07
C ARG A 174 -4.39 -6.95 11.74
N ALA A 175 -4.70 -5.82 11.10
CA ALA A 175 -5.32 -5.81 9.78
C ALA A 175 -4.41 -6.42 8.70
N LEU A 176 -3.08 -6.37 8.88
CA LEU A 176 -2.10 -6.93 7.94
C LEU A 176 -1.68 -8.37 8.28
N SER A 177 -1.81 -8.77 9.54
CA SER A 177 -1.37 -10.08 10.03
C SER A 177 -2.43 -10.76 10.91
N PRO A 178 -3.61 -11.12 10.36
CA PRO A 178 -4.58 -11.94 11.06
C PRO A 178 -4.04 -13.34 11.32
N ASP A 179 -4.61 -14.02 12.32
CA ASP A 179 -4.22 -15.39 12.66
C ASP A 179 -4.67 -16.37 11.55
N LEU A 180 -3.73 -16.76 10.69
CA LEU A 180 -3.97 -17.73 9.62
C LEU A 180 -4.24 -19.14 10.17
N GLY A 181 -3.87 -19.43 11.42
CA GLY A 181 -4.22 -20.68 12.10
C GLY A 181 -5.73 -20.84 12.27
N ALA A 182 -6.47 -19.74 12.37
CA ALA A 182 -7.93 -19.75 12.44
C ALA A 182 -8.58 -20.36 11.17
N LEU A 183 -7.96 -20.19 10.00
CA LEU A 183 -8.43 -20.83 8.75
C LEU A 183 -8.29 -22.35 8.79
N ALA A 184 -7.31 -22.85 9.54
CA ALA A 184 -7.10 -24.29 9.77
C ALA A 184 -7.90 -24.83 10.96
N GLY A 185 -8.76 -24.01 11.57
CA GLY A 185 -9.58 -24.40 12.72
C GLY A 185 -8.83 -24.37 14.06
N ALA A 186 -7.69 -23.68 14.16
CA ALA A 186 -6.93 -23.58 15.41
C ALA A 186 -7.75 -22.98 16.57
N ASP A 187 -8.67 -22.05 16.29
CA ASP A 187 -9.58 -21.47 17.30
C ASP A 187 -10.49 -22.51 17.96
N LYS A 188 -10.73 -23.65 17.31
CA LYS A 188 -11.54 -24.76 17.83
C LYS A 188 -10.70 -25.86 18.47
N MET A 189 -9.38 -25.70 18.48
CA MET A 189 -8.45 -26.71 19.00
C MET A 189 -8.45 -26.67 20.52
N VAL A 190 -8.91 -27.75 21.14
CA VAL A 190 -8.79 -27.95 22.59
C VAL A 190 -7.48 -28.69 22.84
N VAL A 191 -6.56 -28.04 23.58
CA VAL A 191 -5.28 -28.62 23.98
C VAL A 191 -5.32 -28.92 25.46
N GLU A 192 -5.20 -30.20 25.80
CA GLU A 192 -5.04 -30.70 27.15
C GLU A 192 -3.59 -31.13 27.33
N ALA A 193 -2.93 -30.67 28.39
CA ALA A 193 -1.58 -31.09 28.70
C ALA A 193 -1.51 -31.49 30.17
N TRP A 194 -0.86 -32.59 30.48
CA TRP A 194 -0.61 -33.01 31.84
C TRP A 194 0.80 -33.59 31.98
N VAL A 195 1.33 -33.51 33.19
CA VAL A 195 2.63 -34.07 33.55
C VAL A 195 2.38 -35.26 34.47
N THR A 196 2.91 -36.42 34.10
CA THR A 196 2.85 -37.64 34.89
C THR A 196 4.18 -37.81 35.63
N PRO A 197 4.20 -37.69 36.97
CA PRO A 197 5.40 -37.95 37.75
C PRO A 197 5.83 -39.43 37.67
N PRO A 198 7.12 -39.75 37.89
CA PRO A 198 7.57 -41.14 37.89
C PRO A 198 6.87 -41.99 38.96
N GLU A 199 6.68 -43.29 38.67
CA GLU A 199 5.97 -44.23 39.56
C GLU A 199 6.52 -44.26 40.99
N TYR A 200 7.85 -44.16 41.15
CA TYR A 200 8.52 -44.14 42.46
C TYR A 200 8.12 -42.96 43.34
N THR A 201 7.48 -41.92 42.78
CA THR A 201 7.06 -40.74 43.53
C THR A 201 5.65 -40.87 44.12
N GLY A 202 4.82 -41.79 43.62
CA GLY A 202 3.42 -41.95 44.06
C GLY A 202 2.54 -40.69 43.89
N ARG A 203 2.95 -39.71 43.08
CA ARG A 203 2.25 -38.44 42.90
C ARG A 203 1.23 -38.51 41.77
N ALA A 204 0.10 -37.82 41.95
CA ALA A 204 -0.94 -37.73 40.92
C ALA A 204 -0.47 -36.88 39.70
N PRO A 205 -1.02 -37.14 38.49
CA PRO A 205 -0.78 -36.31 37.31
C PRO A 205 -1.18 -34.86 37.53
N ILE A 206 -0.36 -33.93 37.02
CA ILE A 206 -0.58 -32.49 37.15
C ILE A 206 -1.09 -31.95 35.82
N PHE A 207 -2.34 -31.50 35.77
CA PHE A 207 -2.92 -30.85 34.59
C PHE A 207 -2.38 -29.43 34.42
N LEU A 208 -1.86 -29.13 33.24
CA LEU A 208 -1.33 -27.83 32.88
C LEU A 208 -2.46 -26.94 32.33
N GLN A 209 -2.65 -25.78 32.94
CA GLN A 209 -3.63 -24.77 32.53
C GLN A 209 -2.94 -23.58 31.87
N ALA A 210 -3.64 -22.92 30.95
CA ALA A 210 -3.15 -21.71 30.28
C ALA A 210 -2.86 -20.61 31.32
N GLY A 211 -1.62 -20.10 31.33
CA GLY A 211 -1.17 -19.06 32.26
C GLY A 211 -0.25 -19.52 33.40
N MET A 212 -0.10 -20.83 33.62
CA MET A 212 0.91 -21.36 34.54
C MET A 212 2.32 -21.18 33.96
N LYS A 213 3.18 -20.42 34.65
CA LYS A 213 4.53 -20.09 34.19
C LYS A 213 5.61 -21.02 34.73
N GLU A 214 5.45 -21.50 35.96
CA GLU A 214 6.43 -22.35 36.64
C GLU A 214 5.73 -23.52 37.32
N VAL A 215 6.02 -24.73 36.86
CA VAL A 215 5.52 -25.97 37.46
C VAL A 215 6.73 -26.81 37.85
N ARG A 216 6.92 -27.02 39.16
CA ARG A 216 8.02 -27.84 39.68
C ARG A 216 7.61 -29.30 39.67
N VAL A 217 8.33 -30.11 38.89
CA VAL A 217 8.06 -31.54 38.72
C VAL A 217 9.31 -32.36 39.04
N PRO A 218 9.16 -33.60 39.56
CA PRO A 218 10.29 -34.49 39.81
C PRO A 218 11.08 -34.82 38.53
N ALA A 219 12.37 -35.10 38.67
CA ALA A 219 13.21 -35.51 37.54
C ALA A 219 12.70 -36.84 36.96
N GLY A 220 12.59 -36.90 35.62
CA GLY A 220 12.03 -38.05 34.90
C GLY A 220 10.51 -38.03 34.70
N SER A 221 9.83 -36.91 35.00
CA SER A 221 8.40 -36.77 34.70
C SER A 221 8.14 -36.73 33.20
N GLU A 222 7.10 -37.42 32.74
CA GLU A 222 6.67 -37.42 31.33
C GLU A 222 5.59 -36.38 31.10
N VAL A 223 5.69 -35.62 30.00
CA VAL A 223 4.69 -34.61 29.62
C VAL A 223 3.86 -35.19 28.48
N THR A 224 2.56 -35.36 28.71
CA THR A 224 1.64 -35.79 27.67
C THR A 224 0.81 -34.60 27.21
N LEU A 225 0.77 -34.38 25.89
CA LEU A 225 -0.13 -33.42 25.25
C LEU A 225 -1.15 -34.17 24.41
N ARG A 226 -2.43 -33.86 24.65
CA ARG A 226 -3.57 -34.32 23.87
C ARG A 226 -4.24 -33.12 23.24
N THR A 227 -4.62 -33.26 21.98
CA THR A 227 -5.30 -32.19 21.25
C THR A 227 -6.39 -32.76 20.34
N GLN A 228 -7.54 -32.10 20.35
CA GLN A 228 -8.60 -32.35 19.38
C GLN A 228 -8.52 -31.26 18.32
N ALA A 229 -8.04 -31.63 17.14
CA ALA A 229 -7.83 -30.72 16.02
C ALA A 229 -8.32 -31.36 14.71
N PRO A 230 -8.80 -30.57 13.74
CA PRO A 230 -9.16 -31.08 12.41
C PRO A 230 -7.98 -31.70 11.64
N SER A 231 -6.74 -31.29 11.96
CA SER A 231 -5.51 -31.80 11.35
C SER A 231 -4.44 -32.07 12.41
N ALA A 232 -3.52 -32.99 12.13
CA ALA A 232 -2.45 -33.38 13.06
C ALA A 232 -1.51 -32.18 13.32
N PRO A 233 -1.51 -31.60 14.52
CA PRO A 233 -0.64 -30.46 14.80
C PRO A 233 0.81 -30.91 14.94
N LYS A 234 1.75 -29.97 14.96
CA LYS A 234 3.17 -30.23 15.19
C LYS A 234 3.55 -29.70 16.56
N LEU A 235 4.08 -30.55 17.44
CA LEU A 235 4.58 -30.12 18.73
C LEU A 235 6.00 -29.57 18.58
N ILE A 236 6.23 -28.34 19.01
CA ILE A 236 7.57 -27.73 19.04
C ILE A 236 7.92 -27.44 20.48
N LEU A 237 8.81 -28.26 21.05
CA LEU A 237 9.38 -28.04 22.37
C LEU A 237 10.56 -27.07 22.25
N ARG A 238 10.47 -25.93 22.94
CA ARG A 238 11.55 -24.94 23.06
C ARG A 238 12.11 -24.98 24.47
N GLY A 239 13.12 -25.83 24.67
CA GLY A 239 14.00 -25.82 25.84
C GLY A 239 15.43 -25.48 25.42
N ASP A 240 16.43 -26.10 26.07
CA ASP A 240 17.85 -25.92 25.75
C ASP A 240 18.21 -26.37 24.30
N LYS A 241 17.38 -27.24 23.71
CA LYS A 241 17.40 -27.59 22.29
C LYS A 241 15.97 -27.60 21.72
N ARG A 242 15.81 -27.15 20.47
CA ARG A 242 14.53 -27.22 19.76
C ARG A 242 14.26 -28.66 19.33
N LYS A 243 13.27 -29.31 19.94
CA LYS A 243 12.80 -30.63 19.52
C LYS A 243 11.42 -30.52 18.88
N THR A 244 11.23 -31.25 17.79
CA THR A 244 9.96 -31.27 17.06
C THR A 244 9.40 -32.69 17.09
N LEU A 245 8.21 -32.84 17.66
CA LEU A 245 7.53 -34.13 17.79
C LEU A 245 6.24 -34.10 16.97
N ARG A 246 5.88 -35.23 16.36
CA ARG A 246 4.61 -35.42 15.66
C ARG A 246 3.64 -36.08 16.63
N PHE A 247 2.38 -35.64 16.62
CA PHE A 247 1.35 -36.32 17.39
C PHE A 247 0.97 -37.65 16.70
N ALA A 248 0.78 -38.69 17.50
CA ALA A 248 0.17 -39.94 17.09
C ALA A 248 -1.35 -39.83 17.17
N LYS A 249 -2.08 -40.50 16.27
CA LYS A 249 -3.55 -40.49 16.27
C LYS A 249 -4.08 -41.52 17.26
N THR A 250 -4.86 -41.08 18.23
CA THR A 250 -5.53 -41.93 19.23
C THR A 250 -6.82 -42.53 18.62
N PRO A 251 -7.28 -43.74 19.04
CA PRO A 251 -8.49 -44.38 18.51
C PRO A 251 -9.77 -43.52 18.55
N GLU A 252 -9.84 -42.58 19.50
CA GLU A 252 -10.94 -41.63 19.69
C GLU A 252 -10.92 -40.44 18.71
N GLY A 253 -9.96 -40.40 17.76
CA GLY A 253 -9.81 -39.30 16.81
C GLY A 253 -9.02 -38.09 17.35
N ALA A 254 -8.54 -38.16 18.59
CA ALA A 254 -7.62 -37.18 19.17
C ALA A 254 -6.17 -37.41 18.70
N PHE A 255 -5.30 -36.41 18.93
CA PHE A 255 -3.87 -36.47 18.66
C PHE A 255 -3.10 -36.42 19.99
N GLU A 256 -2.17 -37.34 20.22
CA GLU A 256 -1.36 -37.44 21.44
C GLU A 256 0.15 -37.37 21.13
N ALA A 257 0.91 -36.63 21.94
CA ALA A 257 2.38 -36.57 21.89
C ALA A 257 2.96 -36.68 23.31
N ARG A 258 4.07 -37.40 23.43
CA ARG A 258 4.84 -37.61 24.67
C ARG A 258 6.28 -37.15 24.48
#